data_AF-A0A1H8HML0-F1
#
_entry.id   AF-A0A1H8HML0-F1
#
_cell.length_a   1.000
_cell.length_b   1.000
_cell.length_c   1.000
_cell.angle_alpha   90.00
_cell.angle_beta   90.00
_cell.angle_gamma   90.00
#
_symmetry.space_group_name_H-M   'P 1'
#
loop_
_entity.id
_entity.type
_entity.pdbx_description
1 polymer ?
#
loop_
_entity_poly.entity_id
_entity_poly.type
_entity_poly.pdbx_seq_one_letter_code
_entity_poly.pdbx_strand_id
1 'polypeptide(L)'
;MFIQEQINEFLRNKLYAASCISGRLECQVTSGTLLTLRGQKADGKNIFFWDLEMPLQRLIHQYLTLEAPQAAAFTIDIDLEQNNFVYRLTSPAEMKAMEKANALQEKADTDQRLQDMKAALLANNTPYGQALATKVAQALNRGALMNSHRDYCGMGLEKNAKGQYLYGEVWDGGFTPGARTFADKASFIQWLAVQSDASMANLQSQDTWVWNNQVINRQRLEAFIQGLPS
;
A
#
# COMPACT_ATOMS: atom_id res chain seq x y z
N MET A 1 9.46 -42.10 25.47
CA MET A 1 9.77 -41.25 24.31
C MET A 1 9.42 -39.82 24.70
N PHE A 2 10.37 -38.90 24.59
CA PHE A 2 10.17 -37.50 24.96
C PHE A 2 9.17 -36.82 24.00
N ILE A 3 8.50 -35.74 24.42
CA ILE A 3 7.46 -35.10 23.59
C ILE A 3 8.08 -34.56 22.29
N GLN A 4 9.27 -33.96 22.38
CA GLN A 4 10.03 -33.50 21.21
C GLN A 4 10.35 -34.62 20.21
N GLU A 5 10.68 -35.83 20.67
CA GLU A 5 10.96 -36.97 19.79
C GLU A 5 9.73 -37.35 18.96
N GLN A 6 8.55 -37.38 19.60
CA GLN A 6 7.28 -37.65 18.92
C GLN A 6 6.92 -36.55 17.92
N ILE A 7 7.17 -35.28 18.27
CA ILE A 7 6.99 -34.15 17.35
C ILE A 7 7.94 -34.29 16.16
N ASN A 8 9.22 -34.58 16.41
CA ASN A 8 10.23 -34.73 15.36
C ASN A 8 9.89 -35.89 14.42
N GLU A 9 9.43 -37.02 14.94
CA GLU A 9 8.99 -38.17 14.14
C GLU A 9 7.78 -37.81 13.27
N PHE A 10 6.78 -37.14 13.83
CA PHE A 10 5.61 -36.70 13.09
C PHE A 10 5.98 -35.77 11.93
N LEU A 11 6.75 -34.71 12.22
CA LEU A 11 7.16 -33.71 11.24
C LEU A 11 8.01 -34.32 10.14
N ARG A 12 8.93 -35.21 10.50
CA ARG A 12 9.74 -35.99 9.56
C ARG A 12 8.88 -36.80 8.59
N ASN A 13 7.94 -37.59 9.12
CA ASN A 13 7.07 -38.44 8.30
C ASN A 13 6.23 -37.60 7.35
N LYS A 14 5.67 -36.49 7.84
CA LYS A 14 4.87 -35.55 7.03
C LYS A 14 5.68 -34.94 5.89
N LEU A 15 6.88 -34.45 6.19
CA LEU A 15 7.75 -33.81 5.20
C LEU A 15 8.34 -34.83 4.19
N TYR A 16 8.71 -36.03 4.63
CA TYR A 16 9.17 -37.09 3.73
C TYR A 16 8.08 -37.56 2.77
N ALA A 17 6.84 -37.71 3.24
CA ALA A 17 5.71 -38.07 2.39
C ALA A 17 5.48 -37.04 1.25
N ALA A 18 5.88 -35.78 1.46
CA ALA A 18 5.82 -34.72 0.45
C ALA A 18 7.11 -34.56 -0.38
N SER A 19 8.12 -35.42 -0.15
CA SER A 19 9.45 -35.36 -0.77
C SER A 19 10.21 -34.06 -0.49
N CYS A 20 10.06 -33.52 0.72
CA CYS A 20 10.85 -32.38 1.20
C CYS A 20 12.22 -32.85 1.74
N ILE A 21 13.22 -31.96 1.70
CA ILE A 21 14.55 -32.15 2.29
C ILE A 21 14.75 -31.32 3.57
N SER A 22 13.95 -30.27 3.76
CA SER A 22 13.94 -29.45 4.95
C SER A 22 12.54 -28.91 5.21
N GLY A 23 12.33 -28.31 6.37
CA GLY A 23 11.08 -27.66 6.71
C GLY A 23 11.21 -26.68 7.87
N ARG A 24 10.12 -25.97 8.13
CA ARG A 24 9.99 -25.10 9.29
C ARG A 24 8.57 -25.15 9.81
N LEU A 25 8.43 -25.52 11.08
CA LEU A 25 7.18 -25.37 11.82
C LEU A 25 7.24 -24.06 12.60
N GLU A 26 6.20 -23.25 12.48
CA GLU A 26 6.00 -22.05 13.28
C GLU A 26 4.73 -22.21 14.10
N CYS A 27 4.84 -21.92 15.39
CA CYS A 27 3.73 -21.99 16.33
C CYS A 27 3.59 -20.65 17.04
N GLN A 28 2.40 -20.06 16.99
CA GLN A 28 2.04 -18.87 17.77
C GLN A 28 0.95 -19.21 18.78
N VAL A 29 1.16 -18.82 20.03
CA VAL A 29 0.22 -19.00 21.12
C VAL A 29 -0.60 -17.72 21.25
N THR A 30 -1.85 -17.77 20.77
CA THR A 30 -2.82 -16.68 20.83
C THR A 30 -3.99 -17.10 21.74
N SER A 31 -5.24 -16.76 21.40
CA SER A 31 -6.44 -17.38 21.99
C SER A 31 -6.58 -18.88 21.61
N GLY A 32 -5.82 -19.32 20.60
CA GLY A 32 -5.56 -20.73 20.27
C GLY A 32 -4.13 -20.92 19.76
N THR A 33 -3.79 -22.14 19.34
CA THR A 33 -2.48 -22.46 18.76
C THR A 33 -2.55 -22.36 17.23
N LEU A 34 -1.90 -21.37 16.65
CA LEU A 34 -1.75 -21.27 15.20
C LEU A 34 -0.47 -22.00 14.78
N LEU A 35 -0.60 -22.96 13.88
CA LEU A 35 0.51 -23.76 13.37
C LEU A 35 0.66 -23.57 11.86
N THR A 36 1.87 -23.25 11.43
CA THR A 36 2.22 -23.17 10.01
C THR A 36 3.42 -24.08 9.77
N LEU A 37 3.27 -25.08 8.91
CA LEU A 37 4.39 -25.90 8.46
C LEU A 37 4.66 -25.59 6.99
N ARG A 38 5.93 -25.27 6.70
CA ARG A 38 6.45 -25.21 5.33
C ARG A 38 7.51 -26.29 5.15
N GLY A 39 7.55 -26.90 3.98
CA GLY A 39 8.61 -27.81 3.54
C GLY A 39 9.27 -27.29 2.28
N GLN A 40 10.56 -27.57 2.11
CA GLN A 40 11.32 -27.25 0.91
C GLN A 40 11.82 -28.53 0.24
N LYS A 41 11.66 -28.63 -1.08
CA LYS A 41 12.18 -29.74 -1.89
C LYS A 41 13.60 -29.48 -2.37
N ALA A 42 14.26 -30.52 -2.87
CA ALA A 42 15.60 -30.43 -3.46
C ALA A 42 15.68 -29.48 -4.67
N ASP A 43 14.58 -29.26 -5.39
CA ASP A 43 14.50 -28.30 -6.50
C ASP A 43 14.27 -26.84 -6.03
N GLY A 44 14.28 -26.60 -4.72
CA GLY A 44 14.08 -25.29 -4.10
C GLY A 44 12.62 -24.87 -3.95
N LYS A 45 11.64 -25.65 -4.45
CA LYS A 45 10.22 -25.31 -4.31
C LYS A 45 9.73 -25.51 -2.89
N ASN A 46 8.87 -24.59 -2.45
CA ASN A 46 8.21 -24.62 -1.15
C ASN A 46 6.81 -25.26 -1.24
N ILE A 47 6.46 -26.07 -0.25
CA ILE A 47 5.11 -26.59 0.00
C ILE A 47 4.64 -26.05 1.36
N PHE A 48 3.39 -25.60 1.40
CA PHE A 48 2.71 -25.24 2.65
C PHE A 48 1.72 -26.33 3.03
N PHE A 49 1.73 -26.71 4.30
CA PHE A 49 0.78 -27.66 4.88
C PHE A 49 -0.26 -26.88 5.67
N TRP A 50 -1.46 -26.77 5.10
CA TRP A 50 -2.56 -25.99 5.67
C TRP A 50 -3.38 -26.77 6.70
N ASP A 51 -3.37 -28.10 6.60
CA ASP A 51 -4.08 -28.98 7.53
C ASP A 51 -3.06 -29.86 8.26
N LEU A 52 -2.90 -29.58 9.55
CA LEU A 52 -2.00 -30.29 10.44
C LEU A 52 -2.83 -31.17 11.35
N GLU A 53 -2.60 -32.49 11.29
CA GLU A 53 -3.48 -33.44 11.94
C GLU A 53 -3.54 -33.24 13.47
N MET A 54 -4.69 -33.56 14.05
CA MET A 54 -4.95 -33.49 15.50
C MET A 54 -3.87 -34.14 16.39
N PRO A 55 -3.21 -35.26 16.01
CA PRO A 55 -2.11 -35.80 16.80
C PRO A 55 -0.94 -34.83 16.98
N LEU A 56 -0.54 -34.10 15.92
CA LEU A 56 0.50 -33.09 16.04
C LEU A 56 0.04 -31.93 16.92
N GLN A 57 -1.19 -31.45 16.74
CA GLN A 57 -1.74 -30.37 17.56
C GLN A 57 -1.73 -30.73 19.06
N ARG A 58 -2.07 -31.99 19.40
CA ARG A 58 -2.01 -32.51 20.77
C ARG A 58 -0.58 -32.54 21.31
N LEU A 59 0.37 -33.02 20.52
CA LEU A 59 1.79 -33.04 20.91
C LEU A 59 2.33 -31.62 21.13
N ILE A 60 1.98 -30.68 20.25
CA ILE A 60 2.37 -29.28 20.43
C ILE A 60 1.74 -28.69 21.71
N HIS A 61 0.47 -28.96 21.98
CA HIS A 61 -0.18 -28.49 23.20
C HIS A 61 0.50 -29.06 24.47
N GLN A 62 0.88 -30.34 24.45
CA GLN A 62 1.62 -30.95 25.55
C GLN A 62 3.01 -30.34 25.70
N TYR A 63 3.75 -30.14 24.61
CA TYR A 63 5.05 -29.49 24.61
C TYR A 63 4.98 -28.08 25.22
N LEU A 64 4.02 -27.27 24.77
CA LEU A 64 3.77 -25.94 25.31
C LEU A 64 3.41 -25.98 26.80
N THR A 65 2.64 -26.97 27.26
CA THR A 65 2.20 -27.03 28.66
C THR A 65 3.29 -27.55 29.61
N LEU A 66 4.09 -28.51 29.16
CA LEU A 66 5.00 -29.26 30.02
C LEU A 66 6.46 -28.81 29.89
N GLU A 67 6.90 -28.47 28.69
CA GLU A 67 8.31 -28.17 28.39
C GLU A 67 8.55 -26.67 28.10
N ALA A 68 7.54 -25.96 27.59
CA ALA A 68 7.65 -24.54 27.23
C ALA A 68 6.47 -23.65 27.71
N PRO A 69 6.05 -23.72 29.00
CA PRO A 69 4.83 -23.06 29.50
C PRO A 69 4.82 -21.53 29.42
N GLN A 70 5.99 -20.92 29.27
CA GLN A 70 6.14 -19.46 29.19
C GLN A 70 6.40 -18.96 27.76
N ALA A 71 6.37 -19.85 26.75
CA ALA A 71 6.60 -19.45 25.37
C ALA A 71 5.34 -18.83 24.76
N ALA A 72 5.49 -17.66 24.15
CA ALA A 72 4.43 -17.04 23.34
C ALA A 72 4.43 -17.56 21.90
N ALA A 73 5.57 -18.03 21.43
CA ALA A 73 5.72 -18.70 20.15
C ALA A 73 6.91 -19.67 20.20
N PHE A 74 6.98 -20.57 19.24
CA PHE A 74 8.21 -21.28 18.94
C PHE A 74 8.32 -21.60 17.46
N THR A 75 9.55 -21.85 17.04
CA THR A 75 9.86 -22.36 15.70
C THR A 75 10.66 -23.63 15.81
N ILE A 76 10.46 -24.54 14.85
CA ILE A 76 11.30 -25.72 14.66
C ILE A 76 11.85 -25.61 13.23
N ASP A 77 13.14 -25.34 13.10
CA ASP A 77 13.83 -25.51 11.81
C ASP A 77 14.24 -26.98 11.68
N ILE A 78 13.93 -27.57 10.53
CA ILE A 78 14.04 -29.01 10.28
C ILE A 78 14.97 -29.24 9.10
N ASP A 79 16.03 -29.99 9.32
CA ASP A 79 16.93 -30.51 8.28
C ASP A 79 16.79 -32.03 8.26
N LEU A 80 16.17 -32.57 7.21
CA LEU A 80 15.92 -34.00 7.12
C LEU A 80 17.16 -34.79 6.68
N GLU A 81 18.04 -34.18 5.92
CA GLU A 81 19.28 -34.81 5.45
C GLU A 81 20.23 -35.07 6.63
N GLN A 82 20.33 -34.10 7.53
CA GLN A 82 21.14 -34.21 8.76
C GLN A 82 20.36 -34.81 9.93
N ASN A 83 19.06 -35.07 9.75
CA ASN A 83 18.17 -35.50 10.82
C ASN A 83 18.23 -34.56 12.05
N ASN A 84 18.19 -33.26 11.81
CA ASN A 84 18.37 -32.23 12.82
C ASN A 84 17.10 -31.38 12.98
N PHE A 85 16.76 -31.08 14.23
CA PHE A 85 15.57 -30.32 14.62
C PHE A 85 15.96 -29.26 15.63
N VAL A 86 15.88 -27.99 15.24
CA VAL A 86 16.31 -26.86 16.07
C VAL A 86 15.09 -26.11 16.57
N TYR A 87 14.80 -26.25 17.86
CA TYR A 87 13.73 -25.54 18.54
C TYR A 87 14.20 -24.15 18.98
N ARG A 88 13.44 -23.11 18.65
CA ARG A 88 13.63 -21.77 19.21
C ARG A 88 12.34 -21.29 19.83
N LEU A 89 12.38 -21.06 21.14
CA LEU A 89 11.27 -20.46 21.87
C LEU A 89 11.35 -18.95 21.77
N THR A 90 10.19 -18.29 21.73
CA THR A 90 10.08 -16.83 21.80
C THR A 90 9.20 -16.49 22.99
N SER A 91 9.75 -15.71 23.90
CA SER A 91 9.04 -15.23 25.08
C SER A 91 7.99 -14.16 24.72
N PRO A 92 6.99 -13.92 25.58
CA PRO A 92 6.05 -12.81 25.41
C PRO A 92 6.74 -11.44 25.29
N ALA A 93 7.87 -11.25 25.97
CA ALA A 93 8.64 -10.02 25.91
C ALA A 93 9.31 -9.82 24.54
N GLU A 94 9.91 -10.87 23.99
CA GLU A 94 10.52 -10.84 22.65
C GLU A 94 9.46 -10.66 21.56
N MET A 95 8.30 -11.33 21.67
CA MET A 95 7.18 -11.13 20.74
C MET A 95 6.73 -9.67 20.71
N LYS A 96 6.50 -9.06 21.87
CA LYS A 96 6.11 -7.64 21.96
C LYS A 96 7.20 -6.70 21.42
N ALA A 97 8.47 -7.02 21.67
CA ALA A 97 9.58 -6.23 21.12
C ALA A 97 9.63 -6.32 19.59
N MET A 98 9.40 -7.50 19.03
CA MET A 98 9.34 -7.74 17.58
C MET A 98 8.14 -7.05 16.94
N GLU A 99 6.95 -7.15 17.52
CA GLU A 99 5.75 -6.42 17.06
C GLU A 99 5.99 -4.90 17.04
N LYS A 100 6.58 -4.36 18.11
CA LYS A 100 6.92 -2.94 18.18
C LYS A 100 7.96 -2.56 17.12
N ALA A 101 8.99 -3.39 16.91
CA ALA A 101 10.01 -3.15 15.90
C ALA A 101 9.42 -3.19 14.49
N ASN A 102 8.55 -4.15 14.20
CA ASN A 102 7.84 -4.26 12.92
C ASN A 102 6.94 -3.04 12.69
N ALA A 103 6.15 -2.62 13.68
CA ALA A 103 5.29 -1.44 13.57
C ALA A 103 6.11 -0.15 13.34
N LEU A 104 7.27 -0.02 13.97
CA LEU A 104 8.20 1.09 13.73
C LEU A 104 8.77 1.05 12.31
N GLN A 105 9.15 -0.13 11.82
CA GLN A 105 9.66 -0.31 10.48
C GLN A 105 8.58 -0.04 9.42
N GLU A 106 7.38 -0.56 9.59
CA GLU A 106 6.23 -0.32 8.69
C GLU A 106 5.91 1.17 8.60
N LYS A 107 5.95 1.87 9.74
CA LYS A 107 5.77 3.32 9.76
C LYS A 107 6.91 4.03 9.00
N ALA A 108 8.16 3.68 9.26
CA ALA A 108 9.31 4.27 8.58
C ALA A 108 9.26 4.04 7.06
N ASP A 109 8.90 2.83 6.62
CA ASP A 109 8.73 2.48 5.21
C ASP A 109 7.59 3.28 4.57
N THR A 110 6.49 3.46 5.29
CA THR A 110 5.35 4.27 4.83
C THR A 110 5.75 5.74 4.70
N ASP A 111 6.43 6.30 5.70
CA ASP A 111 6.92 7.67 5.69
C ASP A 111 7.91 7.89 4.54
N GLN A 112 8.82 6.95 4.30
CA GLN A 112 9.77 7.01 3.18
C GLN A 112 9.05 6.97 1.83
N ARG A 113 8.09 6.06 1.62
CA ARG A 113 7.30 6.00 0.39
C ARG A 113 6.55 7.30 0.12
N LEU A 114 5.99 7.93 1.16
CA LEU A 114 5.31 9.22 1.04
C LEU A 114 6.28 10.33 0.65
N GLN A 115 7.50 10.34 1.21
CA GLN A 115 8.55 11.29 0.82
C GLN A 115 8.98 11.10 -0.64
N ASP A 116 9.22 9.87 -1.07
CA ASP A 116 9.62 9.54 -2.43
C ASP A 116 8.52 9.92 -3.44
N MET A 117 7.26 9.62 -3.12
CA MET A 117 6.10 10.03 -3.92
C MET A 117 6.02 11.56 -4.04
N LYS A 118 6.18 12.28 -2.92
CA LYS A 118 6.17 13.74 -2.91
C LYS A 118 7.30 14.32 -3.76
N ALA A 119 8.51 13.77 -3.64
CA ALA A 119 9.66 14.20 -4.43
C ALA A 119 9.44 13.96 -5.94
N ALA A 120 8.88 12.81 -6.31
CA ALA A 120 8.54 12.52 -7.70
C ALA A 120 7.49 13.49 -8.27
N LEU A 121 6.47 13.84 -7.49
CA LEU A 121 5.46 14.82 -7.91
C LEU A 121 6.05 16.23 -8.04
N LEU A 122 6.93 16.64 -7.12
CA LEU A 122 7.64 17.93 -7.17
C LEU A 122 8.60 18.04 -8.36
N ALA A 123 9.13 16.92 -8.86
CA ALA A 123 10.01 16.93 -10.03
C ALA A 123 9.26 17.34 -11.32
N ASN A 124 7.93 17.21 -11.37
CA ASN A 124 7.11 17.61 -12.51
C ASN A 124 6.78 19.12 -12.50
N ASN A 125 7.82 19.96 -12.37
CA ASN A 125 7.69 21.40 -12.15
C ASN A 125 7.81 22.27 -13.42
N THR A 126 7.76 21.66 -14.61
CA THR A 126 7.86 22.40 -15.88
C THR A 126 6.62 23.28 -16.08
N PRO A 127 6.74 24.62 -16.16
CA PRO A 127 5.60 25.50 -16.31
C PRO A 127 4.77 25.18 -17.58
N TYR A 128 3.44 25.30 -17.49
CA TYR A 128 2.54 25.10 -18.61
C TYR A 128 2.85 26.05 -19.77
N GLY A 129 3.25 27.28 -19.45
CA GLY A 129 3.65 28.29 -20.41
C GLY A 129 2.46 29.00 -21.07
N GLN A 130 2.75 30.17 -21.63
CA GLN A 130 1.75 31.08 -22.18
C GLN A 130 0.92 30.45 -23.30
N ALA A 131 1.56 29.66 -24.16
CA ALA A 131 0.91 29.06 -25.33
C ALA A 131 -0.16 28.02 -24.93
N LEU A 132 0.16 27.13 -23.97
CA LEU A 132 -0.80 26.14 -23.48
C LEU A 132 -1.95 26.84 -22.74
N ALA A 133 -1.63 27.74 -21.81
CA ALA A 133 -2.63 28.48 -21.03
C ALA A 133 -3.61 29.27 -21.92
N THR A 134 -3.11 29.88 -23.00
CA THR A 134 -3.95 30.60 -23.98
C THR A 134 -4.93 29.67 -24.68
N LYS A 135 -4.47 28.49 -25.12
CA LYS A 135 -5.32 27.48 -25.77
C LYS A 135 -6.38 26.93 -24.81
N VAL A 136 -6.02 26.67 -23.55
CA VAL A 136 -6.99 26.27 -22.51
C VAL A 136 -8.06 27.34 -22.32
N ALA A 137 -7.67 28.61 -22.17
CA ALA A 137 -8.62 29.71 -22.00
C ALA A 137 -9.58 29.88 -23.20
N GLN A 138 -9.11 29.58 -24.42
CA GLN A 138 -9.96 29.53 -25.61
C GLN A 138 -10.92 28.32 -25.57
N ALA A 139 -10.41 27.14 -25.21
CA ALA A 139 -11.19 25.92 -25.10
C ALA A 139 -12.33 26.02 -24.07
N LEU A 140 -12.13 26.79 -22.99
CA LEU A 140 -13.17 27.03 -21.98
C LEU A 140 -14.42 27.77 -22.51
N ASN A 141 -14.38 28.35 -23.71
CA ASN A 141 -15.61 28.87 -24.35
C ASN A 141 -16.53 27.75 -24.87
N ARG A 142 -16.03 26.51 -24.96
CA ARG A 142 -16.79 25.35 -25.41
C ARG A 142 -17.39 24.53 -24.26
N GLY A 143 -16.97 24.79 -23.02
CA GLY A 143 -17.38 24.04 -21.84
C GLY A 143 -16.34 24.10 -20.74
N ALA A 144 -16.61 23.43 -19.62
CA ALA A 144 -15.70 23.30 -18.50
C ALA A 144 -14.78 22.07 -18.66
N LEU A 145 -13.58 22.14 -18.10
CA LEU A 145 -12.74 20.99 -17.82
C LEU A 145 -13.05 20.52 -16.41
N MET A 146 -14.01 19.60 -16.29
CA MET A 146 -14.36 18.92 -15.04
C MET A 146 -15.18 17.67 -15.37
N ASN A 147 -15.21 16.71 -14.46
CA ASN A 147 -16.12 15.57 -14.57
C ASN A 147 -17.43 15.89 -13.85
N SER A 148 -18.54 15.46 -14.44
CA SER A 148 -19.87 15.61 -13.88
C SER A 148 -20.49 14.22 -13.73
N HIS A 149 -20.07 13.49 -12.70
CA HIS A 149 -20.72 12.25 -12.28
C HIS A 149 -20.88 12.24 -10.76
N ARG A 150 -21.83 11.43 -10.28
CA ARG A 150 -22.05 11.21 -8.86
C ARG A 150 -20.77 10.70 -8.20
N ASP A 151 -20.44 11.24 -7.05
CA ASP A 151 -19.25 10.96 -6.24
C ASP A 151 -17.92 11.43 -6.88
N TYR A 152 -17.97 12.33 -7.87
CA TYR A 152 -16.77 13.00 -8.36
C TYR A 152 -16.28 14.04 -7.34
N CYS A 153 -14.99 13.99 -7.00
CA CYS A 153 -14.31 14.94 -6.13
C CYS A 153 -12.91 15.22 -6.70
N GLY A 154 -12.77 16.32 -7.43
CA GLY A 154 -11.51 16.67 -8.09
C GLY A 154 -11.38 18.16 -8.37
N MET A 155 -10.39 18.54 -9.16
CA MET A 155 -10.19 19.94 -9.56
C MET A 155 -10.78 20.20 -10.94
N GLY A 156 -11.31 21.41 -11.14
CA GLY A 156 -11.92 21.83 -12.39
C GLY A 156 -11.51 23.22 -12.86
N LEU A 157 -11.77 23.49 -14.14
CA LEU A 157 -11.66 24.81 -14.77
C LEU A 157 -12.95 25.13 -15.53
N GLU A 158 -13.48 26.33 -15.39
CA GLU A 158 -14.67 26.78 -16.12
C GLU A 158 -14.55 28.26 -16.49
N LYS A 159 -15.23 28.67 -17.57
CA LYS A 159 -15.62 30.07 -17.78
C LYS A 159 -17.12 30.21 -17.52
N ASN A 160 -17.50 30.93 -16.47
CA ASN A 160 -18.90 31.05 -16.07
C ASN A 160 -19.71 31.97 -17.01
N ALA A 161 -21.03 32.02 -16.81
CA ALA A 161 -21.95 32.87 -17.58
C ALA A 161 -21.65 34.38 -17.49
N LYS A 162 -20.92 34.83 -16.46
CA LYS A 162 -20.46 36.22 -16.29
C LYS A 162 -19.16 36.51 -17.04
N GLY A 163 -18.59 35.52 -17.73
CA GLY A 163 -17.33 35.62 -18.47
C GLY A 163 -16.07 35.49 -17.62
N GLN A 164 -16.21 35.18 -16.33
CA GLN A 164 -15.09 35.00 -15.40
C GLN A 164 -14.55 33.57 -15.50
N TYR A 165 -13.26 33.39 -15.20
CA TYR A 165 -12.61 32.07 -15.19
C TYR A 165 -12.50 31.56 -13.77
N LEU A 166 -12.73 30.27 -13.56
CA LEU A 166 -12.74 29.62 -12.26
C LEU A 166 -11.72 28.48 -12.23
N TYR A 167 -11.07 28.31 -11.08
CA TYR A 167 -10.28 27.14 -10.72
C TYR A 167 -10.59 26.74 -9.27
N GLY A 168 -10.88 25.47 -9.02
CA GLY A 168 -11.25 25.02 -7.69
C GLY A 168 -11.69 23.57 -7.66
N GLU A 169 -12.05 23.12 -6.47
CA GLU A 169 -12.64 21.81 -6.25
C GLU A 169 -14.03 21.74 -6.87
N VAL A 170 -14.34 20.58 -7.44
CA VAL A 170 -15.61 20.26 -8.06
C VAL A 170 -16.16 19.00 -7.41
N TRP A 171 -17.40 19.11 -6.94
CA TRP A 171 -18.16 18.04 -6.33
C TRP A 171 -19.44 17.81 -7.13
N ASP A 172 -19.70 16.56 -7.55
CA ASP A 172 -20.87 16.17 -8.33
C ASP A 172 -21.15 17.09 -9.55
N GLY A 173 -20.08 17.59 -10.17
CA GLY A 173 -20.15 18.47 -11.35
C GLY A 173 -20.38 19.96 -11.05
N GLY A 174 -20.33 20.39 -9.79
CA GLY A 174 -20.41 21.80 -9.40
C GLY A 174 -19.18 22.25 -8.60
N PHE A 175 -18.75 23.50 -8.78
CA PHE A 175 -17.67 24.06 -7.96
C PHE A 175 -18.10 24.21 -6.50
N THR A 176 -17.20 23.83 -5.59
CA THR A 176 -17.38 24.09 -4.15
C THR A 176 -17.13 25.58 -3.84
N PRO A 177 -17.68 26.10 -2.73
CA PRO A 177 -17.34 27.45 -2.26
C PRO A 177 -15.83 27.62 -2.07
N GLY A 178 -15.28 28.75 -2.54
CA GLY A 178 -13.85 29.04 -2.43
C GLY A 178 -13.04 28.85 -3.70
N ALA A 179 -13.68 28.50 -4.83
CA ALA A 179 -13.04 28.49 -6.13
C ALA A 179 -12.38 29.84 -6.44
N ARG A 180 -11.11 29.80 -6.85
CA ARG A 180 -10.37 30.96 -7.31
C ARG A 180 -11.02 31.48 -8.57
N THR A 181 -11.38 32.76 -8.55
CA THR A 181 -12.03 33.45 -9.68
C THR A 181 -11.09 34.48 -10.29
N PHE A 182 -11.03 34.53 -11.61
CA PHE A 182 -10.29 35.51 -12.39
C PHE A 182 -11.29 36.37 -13.18
N ALA A 183 -11.16 37.68 -13.06
CA ALA A 183 -12.09 38.63 -13.68
C ALA A 183 -12.08 38.56 -15.21
N ASP A 184 -10.91 38.26 -15.79
CA ASP A 184 -10.71 38.28 -17.23
C ASP A 184 -9.75 37.17 -17.71
N LYS A 185 -9.70 37.03 -19.03
CA LYS A 185 -8.91 36.01 -19.73
C LYS A 185 -7.40 36.20 -19.54
N ALA A 186 -6.91 37.43 -19.51
CA ALA A 186 -5.48 37.71 -19.41
C ALA A 186 -4.96 37.31 -18.02
N SER A 187 -5.70 37.67 -16.97
CA SER A 187 -5.44 37.29 -15.58
C SER A 187 -5.41 35.76 -15.40
N PHE A 188 -6.37 35.05 -16.00
CA PHE A 188 -6.40 33.58 -15.99
C PHE A 188 -5.18 32.97 -16.70
N ILE A 189 -4.85 33.45 -17.91
CA ILE A 189 -3.71 32.95 -18.69
C ILE A 189 -2.40 33.18 -17.93
N GLN A 190 -2.20 34.37 -17.37
CA GLN A 190 -0.99 34.69 -16.62
C GLN A 190 -0.82 33.75 -15.42
N TRP A 191 -1.91 33.46 -14.70
CA TRP A 191 -1.88 32.52 -13.58
C TRP A 191 -1.59 31.09 -14.04
N LEU A 192 -2.29 30.58 -15.05
CA LEU A 192 -2.15 29.20 -15.50
C LEU A 192 -0.77 28.95 -16.15
N ALA A 193 -0.23 29.93 -16.88
CA ALA A 193 1.05 29.81 -17.57
C ALA A 193 2.22 29.51 -16.64
N VAL A 194 2.16 29.97 -15.38
CA VAL A 194 3.20 29.73 -14.38
C VAL A 194 2.94 28.50 -13.51
N GLN A 195 1.80 27.83 -13.66
CA GLN A 195 1.53 26.55 -12.99
C GLN A 195 2.28 25.40 -13.66
N SER A 196 2.41 24.29 -12.94
CA SER A 196 2.97 23.02 -13.39
C SER A 196 2.19 21.87 -12.78
N ASP A 197 2.44 20.62 -13.21
CA ASP A 197 1.81 19.45 -12.58
C ASP A 197 2.12 19.43 -11.07
N ALA A 198 3.36 19.76 -10.69
CA ALA A 198 3.78 19.86 -9.30
C ALA A 198 2.99 20.90 -8.49
N SER A 199 2.77 22.11 -9.03
CA SER A 199 2.04 23.17 -8.30
C SER A 199 0.53 22.92 -8.23
N MET A 200 0.01 22.05 -9.10
CA MET A 200 -1.40 21.68 -9.17
C MET A 200 -1.70 20.34 -8.47
N ALA A 201 -0.67 19.61 -8.01
CA ALA A 201 -0.79 18.29 -7.40
C ALA A 201 -1.31 18.26 -5.95
N ASN A 202 -1.80 19.38 -5.40
CA ASN A 202 -2.36 19.47 -4.04
C ASN A 202 -1.42 19.00 -2.90
N LEU A 203 -0.10 19.13 -3.09
CA LEU A 203 0.93 18.67 -2.14
C LEU A 203 0.94 19.44 -0.80
N GLN A 204 0.18 20.52 -0.70
CA GLN A 204 -0.06 21.27 0.53
C GLN A 204 -1.10 20.62 1.45
N SER A 205 -1.90 19.68 0.95
CA SER A 205 -2.90 18.97 1.76
C SER A 205 -2.24 18.04 2.77
N GLN A 206 -2.80 17.97 3.98
CA GLN A 206 -2.42 16.96 4.98
C GLN A 206 -2.93 15.58 4.60
N ASP A 207 -4.05 15.51 3.88
CA ASP A 207 -4.53 14.26 3.32
C ASP A 207 -3.73 13.92 2.06
N THR A 208 -2.94 12.85 2.15
CA THR A 208 -2.10 12.38 1.05
C THR A 208 -2.90 11.73 -0.07
N TRP A 209 -4.14 11.29 0.20
CA TRP A 209 -5.01 10.66 -0.80
C TRP A 209 -5.42 11.63 -1.92
N VAL A 210 -5.47 12.94 -1.64
CA VAL A 210 -5.76 13.97 -2.65
C VAL A 210 -4.54 14.41 -3.45
N TRP A 211 -3.33 13.93 -3.12
CA TRP A 211 -2.12 14.30 -3.85
C TRP A 211 -2.16 13.75 -5.26
N ASN A 212 -2.07 14.65 -6.25
CA ASN A 212 -2.16 14.33 -7.68
C ASN A 212 -3.43 13.55 -8.09
N ASN A 213 -4.42 13.44 -7.21
CA ASN A 213 -5.63 12.69 -7.45
C ASN A 213 -6.70 13.63 -8.03
N GLN A 214 -7.19 13.32 -9.24
CA GLN A 214 -8.20 14.10 -9.96
C GLN A 214 -7.89 15.61 -10.09
N VAL A 215 -6.60 15.98 -10.06
CA VAL A 215 -6.12 17.36 -10.21
C VAL A 215 -5.97 17.77 -11.67
N ILE A 216 -5.81 19.07 -11.93
CA ILE A 216 -5.45 19.57 -13.26
C ILE A 216 -3.95 19.31 -13.50
N ASN A 217 -3.63 18.64 -14.61
CA ASN A 217 -2.26 18.41 -15.07
C ASN A 217 -2.16 18.69 -16.59
N ARG A 218 -0.94 18.76 -17.13
CA ARG A 218 -0.66 19.04 -18.53
C ARG A 218 -1.43 18.11 -19.47
N GLN A 219 -1.44 16.81 -19.20
CA GLN A 219 -2.13 15.82 -20.04
C GLN A 219 -3.63 16.12 -20.14
N ARG A 220 -4.30 16.41 -19.02
CA ARG A 220 -5.72 16.78 -19.00
C ARG A 220 -5.98 18.08 -19.75
N LEU A 221 -5.10 19.08 -19.60
CA LEU A 221 -5.21 20.33 -20.35
C LEU A 221 -5.09 20.11 -21.86
N GLU A 222 -4.15 19.28 -22.30
CA GLU A 222 -3.92 18.95 -23.71
C GLU A 222 -5.08 18.14 -24.31
N ALA A 223 -5.57 17.12 -23.59
CA ALA A 223 -6.75 16.35 -23.98
C ALA A 223 -7.99 17.26 -24.13
N PHE A 224 -8.21 18.16 -23.17
CA PHE A 224 -9.31 19.12 -23.20
C PHE A 224 -9.23 20.07 -24.41
N ILE A 225 -8.04 20.56 -24.76
CA ILE A 225 -7.85 21.41 -25.95
C ILE A 225 -8.23 20.65 -27.22
N GLN A 226 -7.91 19.36 -27.30
CA GLN A 226 -8.21 18.48 -28.42
C GLN A 226 -9.68 18.01 -28.45
N GLY A 227 -10.46 18.28 -27.41
CA GLY A 227 -11.85 17.81 -27.30
C GLY A 227 -11.96 16.32 -26.99
N LEU A 228 -10.91 15.72 -26.45
CA LEU A 228 -10.93 14.34 -25.97
C LEU A 228 -11.56 14.28 -24.57
N PRO A 229 -12.25 13.17 -24.23
CA PRO A 229 -12.71 12.95 -22.86
C PRO A 229 -11.50 12.96 -21.91
N SER A 230 -11.64 13.71 -20.81
CA SER A 230 -10.58 14.05 -19.85
C SER A 230 -10.73 13.34 -18.50
#